data_AF-A0A8J5CPH5-F1
#
_entry.id   AF-A0A8J5CPH5-F1
#
_cell.length_a   1.000
_cell.length_b   1.000
_cell.length_c   1.000
_cell.angle_alpha   90.00
_cell.angle_beta   90.00
_cell.angle_gamma   90.00
#
_symmetry.space_group_name_H-M   'P 1'
#
loop_
_entity.id
_entity.type
_entity.pdbx_description
1 polymer ?
#
loop_
_entity_poly.entity_id
_entity_poly.type
_entity_poly.pdbx_seq_one_letter_code
_entity_poly.pdbx_strand_id
1 'polypeptide(L)'
;MAEFKTPEVKRVASRVEESSFSTPKIVIPPSPFMKQLGYGTGVNVYLMERFSPIHGSYKSPWAVKKINKKIIDEDGEYARRLNSEANLLKTFNHPNIIGYRSYTVQKDGVPCLAMESGDHCLEHFIEEREEACSGPFSPSQILKRAPSIVSKC
;
A
#
# COMPACT_ATOMS: atom_id res chain seq x y z
N MET A 1 10.76 -19.90 48.97
CA MET A 1 10.82 -19.09 47.74
C MET A 1 11.73 -19.83 46.78
N ALA A 2 11.20 -20.34 45.66
CA ALA A 2 11.98 -21.11 44.70
C ALA A 2 12.51 -20.19 43.60
N GLU A 3 13.80 -20.31 43.33
CA GLU A 3 14.57 -19.47 42.42
C GLU A 3 14.27 -19.86 40.95
N PHE A 4 13.80 -18.91 40.14
CA PHE A 4 13.48 -19.13 38.74
C PHE A 4 14.78 -19.05 37.90
N LYS A 5 15.24 -20.20 37.38
CA LYS A 5 16.38 -20.26 36.45
C LYS A 5 15.91 -20.35 34.99
N THR A 6 16.36 -19.43 34.16
CA THR A 6 16.12 -19.38 32.71
C THR A 6 17.00 -20.42 31.99
N PRO A 7 16.49 -21.16 30.98
CA PRO A 7 17.30 -22.13 30.26
C PRO A 7 18.28 -21.45 29.29
N GLU A 8 19.53 -21.91 29.27
CA GLU A 8 20.55 -21.51 28.28
C GLU A 8 20.21 -22.03 26.88
N VAL A 9 20.11 -21.12 25.92
CA VAL A 9 19.86 -21.44 24.50
C VAL A 9 21.18 -21.90 23.87
N LYS A 10 21.32 -23.21 23.64
CA LYS A 10 22.38 -23.75 22.78
C LYS A 10 22.10 -23.35 21.33
N ARG A 11 22.91 -22.44 20.77
CA ARG A 11 22.88 -22.09 19.35
C ARG A 11 23.26 -23.32 18.52
N VAL A 12 22.27 -23.96 17.92
CA VAL A 12 22.50 -24.93 16.86
C VAL A 12 22.74 -24.12 15.58
N ALA A 13 23.99 -24.05 15.15
CA ALA A 13 24.35 -23.46 13.86
C ALA A 13 23.83 -24.39 12.75
N SER A 14 22.65 -24.06 12.19
CA SER A 14 22.25 -24.63 10.91
C SER A 14 23.07 -23.96 9.81
N ARG A 15 23.83 -24.79 9.10
CA ARG A 15 24.59 -24.44 7.90
C ARG A 15 23.60 -24.07 6.80
N VAL A 16 23.18 -22.81 6.77
CA VAL A 16 22.46 -22.25 5.63
C VAL A 16 23.52 -21.63 4.74
N GLU A 17 23.71 -22.24 3.58
CA GLU A 17 24.58 -21.73 2.53
C GLU A 17 24.22 -20.29 2.19
N GLU A 18 25.28 -19.52 1.98
CA GLU A 18 25.33 -18.09 1.72
C GLU A 18 24.68 -17.78 0.36
N SER A 19 23.36 -17.91 0.30
CA SER A 19 22.57 -17.40 -0.82
C SER A 19 22.35 -15.91 -0.59
N SER A 20 23.15 -15.11 -1.31
CA SER A 20 22.91 -13.71 -1.68
C SER A 20 21.60 -13.14 -1.14
N PHE A 21 21.67 -12.18 -0.22
CA PHE A 21 20.57 -11.37 0.30
C PHE A 21 19.89 -10.51 -0.79
N SER A 22 19.41 -11.14 -1.86
CA SER A 22 18.40 -10.56 -2.72
C SER A 22 17.13 -10.49 -1.88
N THR A 23 16.72 -9.28 -1.51
CA THR A 23 15.38 -9.03 -0.98
C THR A 23 14.36 -9.81 -1.80
N PRO A 24 13.48 -10.62 -1.20
CA PRO A 24 12.54 -11.44 -1.97
C PRO A 24 11.74 -10.52 -2.89
N LYS A 25 11.84 -10.77 -4.20
CA LYS A 25 11.12 -9.99 -5.21
C LYS A 25 9.62 -10.15 -4.96
N ILE A 26 8.98 -9.09 -4.49
CA ILE A 26 7.57 -9.13 -4.13
C ILE A 26 6.74 -9.30 -5.40
N VAL A 27 5.97 -10.38 -5.46
CA VAL A 27 5.09 -10.70 -6.58
C VAL A 27 3.69 -10.20 -6.25
N ILE A 28 3.21 -9.22 -7.02
CA ILE A 28 1.83 -8.76 -6.92
C ILE A 28 0.93 -9.83 -7.58
N PRO A 29 -0.10 -10.34 -6.89
CA PRO A 29 -0.99 -11.36 -7.44
C PRO A 29 -1.80 -10.81 -8.63
N PRO A 30 -2.41 -11.68 -9.43
CA PRO A 30 -3.35 -11.26 -10.46
C PRO A 30 -4.55 -10.51 -9.86
N SER A 31 -5.08 -9.52 -10.59
CA SER A 31 -6.17 -8.66 -10.13
C SER A 31 -7.44 -9.35 -9.63
N PRO A 32 -7.87 -10.53 -10.15
CA PRO A 32 -9.06 -11.21 -9.62
C PRO A 32 -8.96 -11.67 -8.16
N PHE A 33 -7.75 -11.76 -7.61
CA PHE A 33 -7.52 -12.13 -6.21
C PHE A 33 -7.43 -10.92 -5.27
N MET A 34 -7.65 -9.71 -5.78
CA MET A 34 -7.57 -8.47 -5.01
C MET A 34 -8.93 -7.77 -4.99
N LYS A 35 -9.29 -7.19 -3.84
CA LYS A 35 -10.53 -6.41 -3.70
C LYS A 35 -10.36 -5.09 -4.45
N GLN A 36 -11.28 -4.74 -5.33
CA GLN A 36 -11.23 -3.46 -6.01
C GLN A 36 -11.62 -2.32 -5.07
N LEU A 37 -10.77 -1.31 -4.97
CA LEU A 37 -10.99 -0.11 -4.16
C LEU A 37 -11.60 1.04 -4.96
N GLY A 38 -11.25 1.14 -6.25
CA GLY A 38 -11.75 2.21 -7.09
C GLY A 38 -11.07 2.28 -8.44
N TYR A 39 -11.19 3.45 -9.07
CA TYR A 39 -10.73 3.73 -10.41
C TYR A 39 -9.99 5.07 -10.44
N GLY A 40 -9.03 5.18 -11.36
CA GLY A 40 -8.42 6.45 -11.75
C GLY A 40 -8.40 6.58 -13.27
N THR A 41 -7.87 7.68 -13.78
CA THR A 41 -7.72 7.86 -15.23
C THR A 41 -6.76 6.81 -15.80
N GLY A 42 -7.29 5.86 -16.57
CA GLY A 42 -6.46 4.80 -17.19
C GLY A 42 -6.13 3.61 -16.28
N VAL A 43 -6.52 3.63 -15.00
CA VAL A 43 -6.08 2.64 -14.00
C VAL A 43 -7.20 2.14 -13.11
N ASN A 44 -7.07 0.91 -12.63
CA ASN A 44 -7.86 0.34 -11.55
C ASN A 44 -7.00 0.29 -10.28
N VAL A 45 -7.63 0.52 -9.12
CA VAL A 45 -6.97 0.47 -7.80
C VAL A 45 -7.52 -0.72 -7.02
N TYR A 46 -6.62 -1.53 -6.48
CA TYR A 46 -6.97 -2.75 -5.75
C TYR A 46 -6.31 -2.78 -4.37
N LEU A 47 -6.95 -3.43 -3.40
CA LEU A 47 -6.40 -3.76 -2.10
C LEU A 47 -5.72 -5.12 -2.16
N MET A 48 -4.46 -5.17 -1.75
CA MET A 48 -3.66 -6.37 -1.63
C MET A 48 -3.38 -6.65 -0.15
N GLU A 49 -4.08 -7.63 0.41
CA GLU A 49 -3.79 -8.14 1.74
C GLU A 49 -2.47 -8.89 1.76
N ARG A 50 -1.76 -8.83 2.89
CA ARG A 50 -0.42 -9.41 3.01
C ARG A 50 -0.30 -10.29 4.25
N PHE A 51 -0.71 -11.53 4.11
CA PHE A 51 -0.44 -12.53 5.14
C PHE A 51 1.04 -12.95 5.13
N SER A 52 1.65 -13.04 6.31
CA SER A 52 3.02 -13.53 6.49
C SER A 52 2.99 -14.89 7.18
N PRO A 53 3.09 -16.01 6.45
CA PRO A 53 3.03 -17.35 7.03
C PRO A 53 4.08 -17.57 8.13
N ILE A 54 5.28 -17.02 7.94
CA ILE A 54 6.40 -17.12 8.89
C ILE A 54 6.07 -16.50 10.26
N HIS A 55 5.28 -15.44 10.28
CA HIS A 55 4.95 -14.68 11.49
C HIS A 55 3.50 -14.91 11.94
N GLY A 56 2.75 -15.78 11.26
CA GLY A 56 1.33 -16.05 11.53
C GLY A 56 0.42 -14.82 11.54
N SER A 57 0.80 -13.73 10.86
CA SER A 57 0.15 -12.43 11.01
C SER A 57 0.00 -11.69 9.69
N TYR A 58 -1.01 -10.84 9.62
CA TYR A 58 -1.18 -9.90 8.52
C TYR A 58 -0.24 -8.71 8.69
N LYS A 59 0.46 -8.38 7.61
CA LYS A 59 1.19 -7.12 7.45
C LYS A 59 0.23 -6.05 6.93
N SER A 60 0.60 -4.78 7.13
CA SER A 60 -0.16 -3.65 6.58
C SER A 60 -0.46 -3.89 5.09
N PRO A 61 -1.73 -3.76 4.67
CA PRO A 61 -2.13 -4.01 3.30
C PRO A 61 -1.60 -2.93 2.36
N TRP A 62 -1.59 -3.22 1.08
CA TRP A 62 -1.15 -2.30 0.03
C TRP A 62 -2.28 -1.95 -0.90
N ALA A 63 -2.27 -0.71 -1.38
CA ALA A 63 -3.04 -0.33 -2.56
C ALA A 63 -2.19 -0.56 -3.81
N VAL A 64 -2.76 -1.18 -4.83
CA VAL A 64 -2.11 -1.50 -6.10
C VAL A 64 -2.85 -0.80 -7.23
N LYS A 65 -2.17 0.13 -7.89
CA LYS A 65 -2.61 0.74 -9.14
C LYS A 65 -2.12 -0.07 -10.33
N LYS A 66 -3.03 -0.46 -11.21
CA LYS A 66 -2.75 -1.22 -12.44
C LYS A 66 -3.49 -0.59 -13.61
N ILE A 67 -2.86 -0.52 -14.79
CA ILE A 67 -3.53 -0.05 -16.01
C ILE A 67 -4.76 -0.90 -16.30
N ASN A 68 -5.86 -0.21 -16.62
CA ASN A 68 -7.10 -0.86 -16.99
C ASN A 68 -6.98 -1.44 -18.41
N LYS A 69 -7.01 -2.78 -18.52
CA LYS A 69 -6.90 -3.49 -19.79
C LYS A 69 -8.02 -3.17 -20.80
N LYS A 70 -9.13 -2.59 -20.35
CA LYS A 70 -10.25 -2.18 -21.23
C LYS A 70 -9.94 -0.91 -22.01
N ILE A 71 -8.90 -0.17 -21.63
CA ILE A 71 -8.50 1.07 -22.27
C ILE A 71 -7.39 0.77 -23.27
N ILE A 72 -7.51 1.34 -24.46
CA ILE A 72 -6.49 1.29 -25.50
C ILE A 72 -5.41 2.32 -25.13
N ASP A 73 -4.24 1.84 -24.72
CA ASP A 73 -3.07 2.66 -24.38
C ASP A 73 -2.01 2.56 -25.49
N GLU A 74 -2.41 2.89 -26.73
CA GLU A 74 -1.56 2.74 -27.93
C GLU A 74 -0.22 3.48 -27.79
N ASP A 75 -0.25 4.70 -27.23
CA ASP A 75 0.94 5.52 -27.03
C ASP A 75 1.67 5.24 -25.69
N GLY A 76 1.19 4.29 -24.89
CA GLY A 76 1.73 4.00 -23.56
C GLY A 76 1.69 5.21 -22.61
N GLU A 77 0.73 6.11 -22.78
CA GLU A 77 0.59 7.32 -21.96
C GLU A 77 0.32 6.95 -20.50
N TYR A 78 -0.61 6.02 -20.25
CA TYR A 78 -0.95 5.63 -18.88
C TYR A 78 0.20 4.89 -18.20
N ALA A 79 0.96 4.09 -18.94
CA ALA A 79 2.19 3.48 -18.45
C ALA A 79 3.25 4.52 -18.06
N ARG A 80 3.47 5.54 -18.90
CA ARG A 80 4.42 6.63 -18.62
C ARG A 80 4.00 7.46 -17.40
N ARG A 81 2.71 7.77 -17.29
CA ARG A 81 2.15 8.51 -16.14
C ARG A 81 2.26 7.71 -14.85
N LEU A 82 1.95 6.41 -14.88
CA LEU A 82 2.07 5.54 -13.71
C LEU A 82 3.53 5.39 -13.26
N ASN A 83 4.47 5.29 -14.20
CA ASN A 83 5.91 5.29 -13.88
C ASN A 83 6.37 6.62 -13.28
N SER A 84 5.90 7.75 -13.84
CA SER A 84 6.21 9.09 -13.32
C SER A 84 5.68 9.27 -11.90
N GLU A 85 4.45 8.83 -11.64
CA GLU A 85 3.87 8.80 -10.30
C GLU A 85 4.71 7.94 -9.35
N ALA A 86 5.12 6.74 -9.77
CA ALA A 86 5.96 5.86 -8.97
C ALA A 86 7.31 6.51 -8.61
N ASN A 87 7.94 7.19 -9.57
CA ASN A 87 9.23 7.85 -9.34
C ASN A 87 9.11 9.05 -8.41
N LEU A 88 8.03 9.84 -8.53
CA LEU A 88 7.77 10.93 -7.61
C LEU A 88 7.46 10.40 -6.20
N LEU A 89 6.61 9.37 -6.08
CA LEU A 89 6.20 8.80 -4.80
C LEU A 89 7.39 8.20 -4.01
N LYS A 90 8.39 7.64 -4.72
CA LYS A 90 9.64 7.18 -4.09
C LYS A 90 10.42 8.28 -3.38
N THR A 91 10.31 9.52 -3.84
CA THR A 91 11.05 10.65 -3.25
C THR A 91 10.38 11.23 -2.00
N PHE A 92 9.10 10.92 -1.77
CA PHE A 92 8.39 11.42 -0.61
C PHE A 92 8.63 10.54 0.61
N ASN A 93 8.95 11.19 1.73
CA ASN A 93 8.98 10.58 3.05
C ASN A 93 8.31 11.52 4.05
N HIS A 94 6.98 11.47 4.09
CA HIS A 94 6.18 12.39 4.90
C HIS A 94 4.99 11.66 5.52
N PRO A 95 4.64 11.90 6.81
CA PRO A 95 3.61 11.15 7.53
C PRO A 95 2.20 11.26 6.94
N ASN A 96 1.92 12.32 6.18
CA ASN A 96 0.62 12.55 5.55
C ASN A 96 0.58 12.19 4.05
N ILE A 97 1.63 11.53 3.54
CA ILE A 97 1.68 11.03 2.17
C ILE A 97 1.74 9.51 2.22
N ILE A 98 0.90 8.89 1.39
CA ILE A 98 0.89 7.44 1.20
C ILE A 98 2.27 6.98 0.70
N GLY A 99 2.93 6.10 1.45
CA GLY A 99 4.29 5.66 1.14
C GLY A 99 4.39 4.79 -0.11
N TYR A 100 5.45 4.97 -0.88
CA TYR A 100 5.83 4.06 -1.96
C TYR A 100 6.22 2.67 -1.41
N ARG A 101 5.81 1.60 -2.10
CA ARG A 101 6.18 0.22 -1.73
C ARG A 101 6.91 -0.52 -2.83
N SER A 102 6.40 -0.49 -4.05
CA SER A 102 7.05 -1.16 -5.18
C SER A 102 6.48 -0.68 -6.51
N TYR A 103 7.27 -0.81 -7.57
CA TYR A 103 6.84 -0.65 -8.96
C TYR A 103 7.38 -1.84 -9.73
N THR A 104 6.52 -2.58 -10.41
CA THR A 104 6.89 -3.81 -11.11
C THR A 104 6.07 -3.98 -12.38
N VAL A 105 6.64 -4.68 -13.34
CA VAL A 105 5.94 -5.14 -14.54
C VAL A 105 5.51 -6.58 -14.30
N GLN A 106 4.20 -6.83 -14.36
CA GLN A 106 3.66 -8.19 -14.21
C GLN A 106 4.01 -9.05 -15.43
N LYS A 107 3.79 -10.36 -15.34
CA LYS A 107 4.04 -11.31 -16.45
C LYS A 107 3.25 -10.97 -17.71
N ASP A 108 2.14 -10.27 -17.58
CA ASP A 108 1.32 -9.79 -18.69
C ASP A 108 1.87 -8.50 -19.33
N GLY A 109 3.06 -8.04 -18.94
CA GLY A 109 3.70 -6.83 -19.45
C GLY A 109 3.12 -5.53 -18.89
N VAL A 110 2.09 -5.61 -18.04
CA VAL A 110 1.41 -4.41 -17.53
C VAL A 110 2.13 -3.88 -16.28
N PRO A 111 2.53 -2.59 -16.27
CA PRO A 111 3.12 -1.99 -15.08
C PRO A 111 2.10 -1.85 -13.95
N CYS A 112 2.59 -2.04 -12.73
CA CYS A 112 1.82 -1.98 -11.50
C CYS A 112 2.60 -1.19 -10.43
N LEU A 113 1.93 -0.24 -9.80
CA LEU A 113 2.45 0.54 -8.67
C LEU A 113 1.78 0.05 -7.38
N ALA A 114 2.57 -0.44 -6.44
CA ALA A 114 2.13 -0.73 -5.08
C ALA A 114 2.53 0.40 -4.14
N MET A 115 1.57 0.83 -3.33
CA MET A 115 1.70 1.88 -2.33
C MET A 115 1.06 1.44 -1.01
N GLU A 116 1.33 2.17 0.06
CA GLU A 116 0.64 1.96 1.33
C GLU A 116 -0.88 2.10 1.15
N SER A 117 -1.66 1.28 1.85
CA SER A 117 -3.11 1.43 1.86
C SER A 117 -3.49 2.39 2.99
N GLY A 118 -4.32 3.39 2.68
CA GLY A 118 -5.14 4.04 3.69
C GLY A 118 -6.36 3.18 4.04
N ASP A 119 -7.05 3.55 5.11
CA ASP A 119 -8.28 2.88 5.54
C ASP A 119 -9.49 3.44 4.79
N HIS A 120 -9.79 4.73 5.01
CA HIS A 120 -10.93 5.43 4.42
C HIS A 120 -10.50 6.77 3.82
N CYS A 121 -11.13 7.16 2.71
CA CYS A 121 -10.98 8.50 2.14
C CYS A 121 -11.79 9.52 2.96
N LEU A 122 -11.46 10.80 2.79
CA LEU A 122 -12.20 11.89 3.45
C LEU A 122 -13.68 11.90 3.03
N GLU A 123 -13.96 11.57 1.76
CA GLU A 123 -15.31 11.46 1.20
C GLU A 123 -16.17 10.46 1.96
N HIS A 124 -15.65 9.28 2.27
CA HIS A 124 -16.37 8.27 3.07
C HIS A 124 -16.90 8.83 4.40
N PHE A 125 -16.07 9.61 5.11
CA PHE A 125 -16.48 10.22 6.38
C PHE A 125 -17.48 11.37 6.19
N ILE A 126 -17.48 12.04 5.03
CA ILE A 126 -18.46 13.08 4.70
C ILE A 126 -19.81 12.42 4.39
N GLU A 127 -19.81 11.39 3.55
CA GLU A 127 -21.00 10.61 3.18
C GLU A 127 -21.66 9.97 4.40
N GLU A 128 -20.89 9.31 5.27
CA GLU A 128 -21.43 8.68 6.49
C GLU A 128 -22.16 9.71 7.39
N ARG A 129 -21.66 10.93 7.47
CA ARG A 129 -22.33 12.00 8.24
C ARG A 129 -23.57 12.53 7.55
N GLU A 130 -23.54 12.63 6.23
CA GLU A 130 -24.68 13.06 5.44
C GLU A 130 -25.82 12.04 5.58
N GLU A 131 -25.53 10.75 5.43
CA GLU A 131 -26.46 9.65 5.64
C GLU A 131 -27.01 9.62 7.08
N ALA A 132 -26.16 9.87 8.07
CA ALA A 132 -26.55 9.99 9.47
C ALA A 132 -27.22 11.33 9.83
N CYS A 133 -27.48 12.22 8.85
CA CYS A 133 -28.05 13.55 9.04
C CYS A 133 -27.35 14.37 10.14
N SER A 134 -26.04 14.17 10.33
CA SER A 134 -25.24 14.73 11.43
C SER A 134 -24.68 16.12 11.14
N GLY A 135 -25.09 16.73 10.03
CA GLY A 135 -24.58 18.01 9.54
C GLY A 135 -23.07 18.00 9.24
N PRO A 136 -22.51 19.16 8.87
CA PRO A 136 -21.10 19.29 8.54
C PRO A 136 -20.19 19.01 9.74
N PHE A 137 -18.92 18.68 9.47
CA PHE A 137 -17.89 18.64 10.50
C PHE A 137 -17.77 20.01 11.20
N SER A 138 -17.47 20.00 12.50
CA SER A 138 -17.28 21.26 13.22
C SER A 138 -16.05 22.00 12.69
N PRO A 139 -16.00 23.34 12.79
CA PRO A 139 -14.80 24.11 12.42
C PRO A 139 -13.53 23.61 13.12
N SER A 140 -13.64 23.17 14.39
CA SER A 140 -12.52 22.60 15.14
C SER A 140 -12.02 21.27 14.56
N GLN A 141 -12.91 20.40 14.08
CA GLN A 141 -12.53 19.16 13.40
C GLN A 141 -11.84 19.44 12.07
N ILE A 142 -12.37 20.39 11.29
CA ILE A 142 -11.79 20.80 10.00
C ILE A 142 -10.40 21.39 10.21
N LEU A 143 -10.25 22.35 11.12
CA LEU A 143 -8.96 23.00 11.41
C LEU A 143 -7.94 22.04 12.00
N LYS A 144 -8.37 20.97 12.67
CA LYS A 144 -7.47 19.90 13.14
C LYS A 144 -6.91 19.06 11.99
N ARG A 145 -7.69 18.86 10.92
CA ARG A 145 -7.32 17.98 9.79
C ARG A 145 -6.68 18.73 8.63
N ALA A 146 -7.12 19.95 8.32
CA ALA A 146 -6.59 20.74 7.22
C ALA A 146 -5.04 20.85 7.19
N PRO A 147 -4.33 21.02 8.33
CA PRO A 147 -2.87 21.07 8.35
C PRO A 147 -2.19 19.82 7.78
N SER A 148 -2.83 18.65 7.85
CA SER A 148 -2.22 17.42 7.33
C SER A 148 -2.12 17.41 5.81
N ILE A 149 -3.02 18.13 5.13
CA ILE A 149 -3.08 18.22 3.66
C ILE A 149 -2.12 19.27 3.13
N VAL A 150 -1.99 20.40 3.84
CA VAL A 150 -1.14 21.54 3.42
C VAL A 150 0.29 21.46 3.95
N SER A 151 0.62 20.43 4.72
CA SER A 151 1.97 20.22 5.24
C SER A 151 2.98 20.13 4.10
N LYS A 152 4.12 20.81 4.25
CA LYS A 152 5.20 20.78 3.26
C LYS A 152 5.87 19.41 3.27
N CYS A 153 6.12 18.88 2.08
CA CYS A 153 6.83 17.62 1.84
C CYS A 153 8.35 17.80 1.99
#